data_AF-A0A438MSX9-F1
#
_entry.id   AF-A0A438MSX9-F1
#
_cell.length_a   1.000
_cell.length_b   1.000
_cell.length_c   1.000
_cell.angle_alpha   90.00
_cell.angle_beta   90.00
_cell.angle_gamma   90.00
#
_symmetry.space_group_name_H-M   'P 1'
#
loop_
_entity.id
_entity.type
_entity.pdbx_description
1 polymer ?
#
loop_
_entity_poly.entity_id
_entity_poly.type
_entity_poly.pdbx_seq_one_letter_code
_entity_poly.pdbx_strand_id
1 'polypeptide(L)'
;MADILDPKPIDADEAYHPQDALSGSIRAATLGGAAGLFYSAIGNTLTKQNIGAFGVFTRFGGNIGLFAAAGGTYQFIASASANLREKNDFVNHSIGGTVAGALIGASSRKMPSVVLNAFLLGAISSVAGFTGTSVFPSSADDPEVDRIAQKEEMRNRFRRPVNETINELGEGRGIYGQGYEERRRQRLKENYGIDVPEPFYKSTS
;
A
#
# COMPACT_ATOMS: atom_id res chain seq x y z
N MET A 1 -22.62 19.82 -22.88
CA MET A 1 -23.21 18.46 -22.90
C MET A 1 -22.57 17.66 -24.05
N ALA A 2 -21.24 17.49 -24.00
CA ALA A 2 -20.45 16.75 -25.00
C ALA A 2 -19.14 16.16 -24.41
N ASP A 3 -19.01 16.07 -23.08
CA ASP A 3 -17.78 15.63 -22.38
C ASP A 3 -17.94 14.29 -21.64
N ILE A 4 -18.98 13.51 -21.96
CA ILE A 4 -19.34 12.28 -21.22
C ILE A 4 -18.82 11.00 -21.92
N LEU A 5 -18.05 11.13 -23.01
CA LEU A 5 -17.57 10.00 -23.80
C LEU A 5 -16.07 10.09 -24.11
N ASP A 6 -15.27 10.60 -23.16
CA ASP A 6 -13.83 10.37 -23.22
C ASP A 6 -13.54 9.07 -22.45
N PRO A 7 -13.05 7.98 -23.10
CA PRO A 7 -12.57 6.83 -22.36
C PRO A 7 -11.38 7.31 -21.51
N LYS A 8 -11.50 7.18 -20.18
CA LYS A 8 -10.41 7.51 -19.26
C LYS A 8 -9.13 6.85 -19.79
N PRO A 9 -8.04 7.60 -20.01
CA PRO A 9 -6.78 7.00 -20.45
C PRO A 9 -6.42 5.90 -19.45
N ILE A 10 -6.10 4.72 -19.95
CA ILE A 10 -5.50 3.68 -19.12
C ILE A 10 -4.09 4.19 -18.83
N ASP A 11 -3.97 4.93 -17.72
CA ASP A 11 -2.73 5.57 -17.27
C ASP A 11 -1.74 4.48 -16.84
N ALA A 12 -1.00 3.96 -17.82
CA ALA A 12 0.34 3.45 -17.58
C ALA A 12 1.15 4.65 -17.05
N ASP A 13 1.41 4.63 -15.74
CA ASP A 13 2.05 5.69 -14.94
C ASP A 13 1.14 6.90 -14.63
N GLU A 14 0.12 6.72 -13.76
CA GLU A 14 -0.50 7.86 -13.08
C GLU A 14 0.59 8.54 -12.22
N ALA A 15 1.19 9.59 -12.79
CA ALA A 15 2.27 10.34 -12.17
C ALA A 15 1.85 10.78 -10.77
N TYR A 16 2.74 10.60 -9.80
CA TYR A 16 2.43 10.91 -8.42
C TYR A 16 2.02 12.37 -8.26
N HIS A 17 0.81 12.59 -7.76
CA HIS A 17 0.34 13.90 -7.39
C HIS A 17 0.60 14.15 -5.90
N PRO A 18 1.36 15.21 -5.57
CA PRO A 18 1.61 15.59 -4.18
C PRO A 18 0.31 15.78 -3.40
N GLN A 19 0.25 15.17 -2.23
CA GLN A 19 -0.90 15.26 -1.34
C GLN A 19 -0.67 16.33 -0.28
N ASP A 20 -1.72 17.10 0.03
CA ASP A 20 -1.70 18.00 1.17
C ASP A 20 -1.90 17.21 2.48
N ALA A 21 -0.77 16.96 3.16
CA ALA A 21 -0.75 16.23 4.43
C ALA A 21 -1.45 16.99 5.57
N LEU A 22 -1.47 18.32 5.54
CA LEU A 22 -2.06 19.11 6.62
C LEU A 22 -3.58 19.14 6.51
N SER A 23 -4.13 19.45 5.33
CA SER A 23 -5.59 19.42 5.17
C SER A 23 -6.16 18.01 5.29
N GLY A 24 -5.44 17.00 4.77
CA GLY A 24 -5.80 15.60 4.93
C GLY A 24 -5.84 15.18 6.41
N SER A 25 -4.78 15.50 7.17
CA SER A 25 -4.72 15.16 8.60
C SER A 25 -5.77 15.88 9.44
N ILE A 26 -6.09 17.14 9.15
CA ILE A 26 -7.16 17.85 9.84
C ILE A 26 -8.51 17.19 9.58
N ARG A 27 -8.81 16.81 8.33
CA ARG A 27 -10.04 16.07 7.97
C ARG A 27 -10.13 14.71 8.66
N ALA A 28 -9.02 13.98 8.71
CA ALA A 28 -8.97 12.69 9.39
C ALA A 28 -9.09 12.84 10.92
N ALA A 29 -8.49 13.88 11.50
CA ALA A 29 -8.58 14.17 12.92
C ALA A 29 -10.00 14.61 13.32
N THR A 30 -10.68 15.41 12.51
CA THR A 30 -12.08 15.79 12.80
C THR A 30 -13.01 14.60 12.69
N LEU A 31 -12.85 13.74 11.69
CA LEU A 31 -13.63 12.51 11.56
C LEU A 31 -13.34 11.55 12.72
N GLY A 32 -12.08 11.37 13.07
CA GLY A 32 -11.65 10.59 14.24
C GLY A 32 -12.21 11.14 15.54
N GLY A 33 -12.17 12.45 15.73
CA GLY A 33 -12.75 13.12 16.90
C GLY A 33 -14.25 12.94 17.00
N ALA A 34 -14.98 13.01 15.88
CA ALA A 34 -16.42 12.73 15.84
C ALA A 34 -16.73 11.27 16.23
N ALA A 35 -15.96 10.31 15.72
CA ALA A 35 -16.08 8.91 16.11
C ALA A 35 -15.75 8.70 17.60
N GLY A 36 -14.73 9.38 18.12
CA GLY A 36 -14.37 9.36 19.54
C GLY A 36 -15.45 9.99 20.43
N LEU A 37 -16.11 11.05 19.98
CA LEU A 37 -17.25 11.65 20.66
C LEU A 37 -18.43 10.69 20.73
N PHE A 38 -18.74 10.03 19.61
CA PHE A 38 -19.79 9.01 19.58
C PHE A 38 -19.47 7.84 20.53
N TYR A 39 -18.24 7.35 20.52
CA TYR A 39 -17.78 6.32 21.46
C TYR A 39 -17.88 6.78 22.93
N SER A 40 -17.55 8.04 23.18
CA SER A 40 -17.65 8.65 24.52
C SER A 40 -19.09 8.81 24.99
N ALA A 41 -20.01 9.10 24.06
CA ALA A 41 -21.44 9.16 24.34
C ALA A 41 -21.98 7.78 24.72
N ILE A 42 -21.58 6.71 24.01
CA ILE A 42 -21.92 5.32 24.36
C ILE A 42 -21.39 4.97 25.76
N GLY A 43 -20.14 5.33 26.06
CA GLY A 43 -19.57 5.12 27.40
C GLY A 43 -20.37 5.85 28.49
N ASN A 44 -20.84 7.05 28.21
CA ASN A 44 -21.63 7.85 29.14
C ASN A 44 -23.06 7.32 29.36
N THR A 45 -23.67 6.66 28.37
CA THR A 45 -25.00 6.05 28.55
C THR A 45 -24.95 4.68 29.21
N LEU A 46 -23.86 3.93 29.02
CA LEU A 46 -23.67 2.60 29.62
C LEU A 46 -23.14 2.63 31.07
N THR A 47 -22.74 3.80 31.56
CA THR A 47 -22.23 3.92 32.93
C THR A 47 -23.34 3.78 33.98
N LYS A 48 -23.07 3.01 35.03
CA LYS A 48 -24.04 2.77 36.12
C LYS A 48 -24.20 3.98 37.05
N GLN A 49 -23.23 4.91 37.04
CA GLN A 49 -23.24 6.10 37.87
C GLN A 49 -23.93 7.25 37.12
N ASN A 50 -24.62 8.16 37.82
CA ASN A 50 -25.19 9.34 37.18
C ASN A 50 -24.10 10.42 37.03
N ILE A 51 -23.58 10.59 35.81
CA ILE A 51 -22.45 11.50 35.50
C ILE A 51 -22.94 12.71 34.69
N GLY A 52 -24.25 12.76 34.39
CA GLY A 52 -24.85 13.81 33.57
C GLY A 52 -24.32 13.84 32.13
N ALA A 53 -24.79 14.82 31.36
CA ALA A 53 -24.40 14.98 29.95
C ALA A 53 -22.92 15.40 29.78
N PHE A 54 -22.39 16.16 30.73
CA PHE A 54 -20.97 16.59 30.70
C PHE A 54 -19.97 15.43 30.90
N GLY A 55 -20.43 14.27 31.38
CA GLY A 55 -19.59 13.08 31.52
C GLY A 55 -18.92 12.61 30.22
N VAL A 56 -19.51 12.93 29.06
CA VAL A 56 -18.94 12.66 27.73
C VAL A 56 -17.58 13.34 27.55
N PHE A 57 -17.45 14.59 28.02
CA PHE A 57 -16.22 15.37 27.88
C PHE A 57 -15.30 15.23 29.08
N THR A 58 -15.83 15.12 30.30
CA THR A 58 -14.99 15.10 31.51
C THR A 58 -14.45 13.72 31.83
N ARG A 59 -15.27 12.67 31.73
CA ARG A 59 -14.86 11.28 32.06
C ARG A 59 -14.40 10.52 30.83
N PHE A 60 -15.09 10.67 29.71
CA PHE A 60 -14.79 9.95 28.47
C PHE A 60 -14.03 10.79 27.43
N GLY A 61 -13.77 12.07 27.70
CA GLY A 61 -13.16 12.99 26.73
C GLY A 61 -11.76 12.59 26.26
N GLY A 62 -11.04 11.78 27.05
CA GLY A 62 -9.76 11.20 26.62
C GLY A 62 -9.88 10.38 25.33
N ASN A 63 -11.02 9.71 25.11
CA ASN A 63 -11.26 8.95 23.89
C ASN A 63 -11.42 9.88 22.68
N ILE A 64 -12.08 11.03 22.84
CA ILE A 64 -12.23 12.02 21.76
C ILE A 64 -10.85 12.44 21.24
N GLY A 65 -9.95 12.81 22.16
CA GLY A 65 -8.59 13.19 21.83
C GLY A 65 -7.79 12.02 21.22
N LEU A 66 -7.93 10.81 21.77
CA LEU A 66 -7.21 9.64 21.28
C LEU A 66 -7.57 9.27 19.84
N PHE A 67 -8.87 9.22 19.52
CA PHE A 67 -9.34 8.89 18.18
C PHE A 67 -9.01 10.00 17.17
N ALA A 68 -9.11 11.29 17.57
CA ALA A 68 -8.69 12.41 16.74
C ALA A 68 -7.18 12.36 16.44
N ALA A 69 -6.37 12.14 17.47
CA ALA A 69 -4.91 12.05 17.32
C ALA A 69 -4.51 10.85 16.45
N ALA A 70 -5.13 9.68 16.65
CA ALA A 70 -4.85 8.49 15.84
C ALA A 70 -5.19 8.70 14.36
N GLY A 71 -6.39 9.23 14.06
CA GLY A 71 -6.81 9.51 12.68
C GLY A 71 -5.96 10.58 12.00
N GLY A 72 -5.68 11.68 12.70
CA GLY A 72 -4.82 12.76 12.18
C GLY A 72 -3.40 12.30 11.93
N THR A 73 -2.81 11.55 12.87
CA THR A 73 -1.43 11.04 12.74
C THR A 73 -1.33 10.02 11.61
N TYR A 74 -2.29 9.10 11.51
CA TYR A 74 -2.35 8.13 10.41
C TYR A 74 -2.28 8.82 9.04
N GLN A 75 -3.19 9.78 8.82
CA GLN A 75 -3.29 10.46 7.53
C GLN A 75 -2.08 11.36 7.26
N PHE A 76 -1.58 12.06 8.28
CA PHE A 76 -0.39 12.89 8.14
C PHE A 76 0.81 12.06 7.70
N ILE A 77 1.06 10.94 8.38
CA ILE A 77 2.21 10.08 8.12
C ILE A 77 2.08 9.39 6.76
N ALA A 78 0.90 8.91 6.40
CA ALA A 78 0.66 8.28 5.10
C ALA A 78 0.86 9.27 3.93
N SER A 79 0.33 10.50 4.04
CA SER A 79 0.53 11.53 3.01
C SER A 79 1.98 12.04 2.98
N ALA A 80 2.65 12.17 4.13
CA ALA A 80 4.06 12.53 4.20
C ALA A 80 4.97 11.45 3.58
N SER A 81 4.71 10.16 3.85
CA SER A 81 5.48 9.08 3.26
C SER A 81 5.24 8.94 1.76
N ALA A 82 4.00 9.18 1.31
CA ALA A 82 3.66 9.23 -0.10
C ALA A 82 4.42 10.34 -0.82
N ASN A 83 4.46 11.54 -0.22
CA ASN A 83 5.16 12.70 -0.78
C ASN A 83 6.68 12.46 -0.85
N LEU A 84 7.28 11.83 0.16
CA LEU A 84 8.72 11.54 0.19
C LEU A 84 9.14 10.45 -0.80
N ARG A 85 8.25 9.50 -1.10
CA ARG A 85 8.54 8.37 -1.99
C ARG A 85 8.04 8.60 -3.41
N GLU A 86 7.29 9.68 -3.62
CA GLU A 86 6.59 10.01 -4.86
C GLU A 86 5.81 8.80 -5.40
N LYS A 87 5.20 8.03 -4.50
CA LYS A 87 4.49 6.78 -4.80
C LYS A 87 3.28 6.63 -3.90
N ASN A 88 2.15 6.24 -4.48
CA ASN A 88 0.93 5.89 -3.76
C ASN A 88 0.82 4.36 -3.66
N ASP A 89 1.31 3.78 -2.57
CA ASP A 89 1.26 2.33 -2.36
C ASP A 89 0.83 1.95 -0.93
N PHE A 90 0.67 0.64 -0.70
CA PHE A 90 0.30 0.07 0.60
C PHE A 90 1.33 0.34 1.71
N VAL A 91 2.59 0.63 1.35
CA VAL A 91 3.65 0.91 2.32
C VAL A 91 3.40 2.25 3.02
N ASN A 92 2.76 3.21 2.35
CA ASN A 92 2.35 4.45 3.02
C ASN A 92 1.31 4.21 4.12
N HIS A 93 0.33 3.35 3.82
CA HIS A 93 -0.70 2.97 4.79
C HIS A 93 -0.14 2.15 5.94
N SER A 94 0.85 1.28 5.69
CA SER A 94 1.50 0.51 6.75
C SER A 94 2.27 1.41 7.71
N ILE A 95 3.04 2.38 7.20
CA ILE A 95 3.79 3.33 8.04
C ILE A 95 2.83 4.22 8.84
N GLY A 96 1.77 4.74 8.20
CA GLY A 96 0.72 5.50 8.88
C GLY A 96 0.04 4.69 9.99
N GLY A 97 -0.32 3.44 9.70
CA GLY A 97 -0.96 2.51 10.64
C GLY A 97 -0.05 2.16 11.82
N THR A 98 1.24 1.96 11.58
CA THR A 98 2.23 1.68 12.63
C THR A 98 2.39 2.86 13.59
N VAL A 99 2.50 4.08 13.08
CA VAL A 99 2.65 5.26 13.94
C VAL A 99 1.36 5.56 14.71
N ALA A 100 0.20 5.47 14.05
CA ALA A 100 -1.09 5.63 14.72
C ALA A 100 -1.32 4.55 15.80
N GLY A 101 -0.95 3.30 15.52
CA GLY A 101 -1.01 2.21 16.48
C GLY A 101 -0.06 2.37 17.67
N ALA A 102 1.15 2.85 17.42
CA ALA A 102 2.09 3.21 18.48
C ALA A 102 1.50 4.29 19.40
N LEU A 103 0.84 5.31 18.83
CA LEU A 103 0.16 6.37 19.59
C LEU A 103 -1.00 5.84 20.43
N ILE A 104 -1.83 4.95 19.87
CA ILE A 104 -2.89 4.27 20.62
C ILE A 104 -2.31 3.43 21.76
N GLY A 105 -1.26 2.66 21.50
CA GLY A 105 -0.59 1.86 22.53
C GLY A 105 0.09 2.70 23.61
N ALA A 106 0.59 3.90 23.27
CA ALA A 106 1.21 4.82 24.20
C ALA A 106 0.21 5.35 25.24
N SER A 107 -1.06 5.48 24.89
CA SER A 107 -2.13 5.85 25.83
C SER A 107 -2.27 4.85 27.00
N SER A 108 -1.91 3.58 26.77
CA SER A 108 -1.93 2.53 27.80
C SER A 108 -0.73 2.58 28.75
N ARG A 109 0.28 3.45 28.50
CA ARG A 109 1.51 3.61 29.31
C ARG A 109 2.30 2.32 29.54
N LYS A 110 2.25 1.39 28.59
CA LYS A 110 2.96 0.10 28.63
C LYS A 110 3.75 -0.10 27.35
N MET A 111 5.07 -0.27 27.45
CA MET A 111 5.95 -0.48 26.29
C MET A 111 5.52 -1.67 25.41
N PRO A 112 5.12 -2.83 25.95
CA PRO A 112 4.63 -3.93 25.12
C PRO A 112 3.35 -3.57 24.34
N SER A 113 2.48 -2.74 24.92
CA SER A 113 1.26 -2.27 24.24
C SER A 113 1.59 -1.41 23.03
N VAL A 114 2.61 -0.56 23.12
CA VAL A 114 3.06 0.28 22.01
C VAL A 114 3.51 -0.58 20.84
N VAL A 115 4.42 -1.53 21.09
CA VAL A 115 4.98 -2.39 20.04
C VAL A 115 3.89 -3.26 19.41
N LEU A 116 3.02 -3.85 20.23
CA LEU A 116 1.94 -4.70 19.74
C LEU A 116 0.95 -3.94 18.87
N ASN A 117 0.46 -2.78 19.33
CA ASN A 117 -0.50 -1.99 18.56
C ASN A 117 0.13 -1.41 17.29
N ALA A 118 1.40 -1.02 17.33
CA ALA A 118 2.13 -0.55 16.15
C ALA A 118 2.24 -1.65 15.09
N PHE A 119 2.60 -2.88 15.48
CA PHE A 119 2.67 -4.00 14.55
C PHE A 119 1.29 -4.41 14.03
N LEU A 120 0.31 -4.52 14.93
CA LEU A 120 -1.05 -4.96 14.58
C LEU A 120 -1.73 -3.99 13.60
N LEU A 121 -1.76 -2.69 13.93
CA LEU A 121 -2.40 -1.70 13.06
C LEU A 121 -1.59 -1.46 11.79
N GLY A 122 -0.26 -1.53 11.85
CA GLY A 122 0.59 -1.48 10.65
C GLY A 122 0.29 -2.61 9.67
N ALA A 123 0.16 -3.85 10.18
CA ALA A 123 -0.18 -5.01 9.36
C ALA A 123 -1.58 -4.90 8.77
N ILE A 124 -2.58 -4.52 9.57
CA ILE A 124 -3.96 -4.34 9.09
C ILE A 124 -4.04 -3.25 8.01
N SER A 125 -3.41 -2.09 8.24
CA SER A 125 -3.37 -1.01 7.26
C SER A 125 -2.59 -1.40 6.00
N SER A 126 -1.54 -2.21 6.12
CA SER A 126 -0.80 -2.77 4.97
C SER A 126 -1.69 -3.67 4.12
N VAL A 127 -2.45 -4.57 4.75
CA VAL A 127 -3.36 -5.47 4.03
C VAL A 127 -4.48 -4.68 3.37
N ALA A 128 -5.10 -3.73 4.09
CA ALA A 128 -6.14 -2.88 3.53
C ALA A 128 -5.63 -2.03 2.36
N GLY A 129 -4.41 -1.50 2.45
CA GLY A 129 -3.76 -0.77 1.36
C GLY A 129 -3.46 -1.66 0.16
N PHE A 130 -3.03 -2.90 0.41
CA PHE A 130 -2.74 -3.86 -0.64
C PHE A 130 -3.99 -4.31 -1.41
N THR A 131 -5.14 -4.40 -0.74
CA THR A 131 -6.42 -4.76 -1.37
C THR A 131 -7.15 -3.59 -2.02
N GLY A 132 -6.52 -2.41 -2.13
CA GLY A 132 -7.11 -1.25 -2.83
C GLY A 132 -7.87 -0.27 -1.93
N THR A 133 -7.75 -0.38 -0.59
CA THR A 133 -8.35 0.52 0.42
C THR A 133 -9.88 0.60 0.48
N SER A 134 -10.59 0.07 -0.53
CA SER A 134 -12.04 -0.03 -0.56
C SER A 134 -12.51 -1.44 -0.19
N VAL A 135 -13.64 -1.50 0.52
CA VAL A 135 -14.37 -2.77 0.77
C VAL A 135 -15.56 -2.91 -0.19
N PHE A 136 -15.95 -1.81 -0.83
CA PHE A 136 -17.04 -1.75 -1.78
C PHE A 136 -16.49 -1.72 -3.20
N PRO A 137 -17.12 -2.45 -4.14
CA PRO A 137 -16.74 -2.38 -5.54
C PRO A 137 -16.98 -0.96 -6.05
N SER A 138 -15.94 -0.37 -6.64
CA SER A 138 -16.05 0.92 -7.33
C SER A 138 -16.46 0.68 -8.78
N SER A 139 -17.20 1.61 -9.37
CA SER A 139 -17.44 1.60 -10.83
C SER A 139 -16.14 1.71 -11.65
N ALA A 140 -15.03 2.11 -11.02
CA ALA A 140 -13.70 2.08 -11.62
C ALA A 140 -13.02 0.70 -11.58
N ASP A 141 -13.54 -0.25 -10.79
CA ASP A 141 -12.99 -1.62 -10.70
C ASP A 141 -13.51 -2.53 -11.82
N ASP A 142 -14.57 -2.09 -12.51
CA ASP A 142 -15.15 -2.76 -13.68
C ASP A 142 -15.04 -1.80 -14.88
N PRO A 143 -13.81 -1.38 -15.28
CA PRO A 143 -13.66 -0.75 -16.58
C PRO A 143 -14.17 -1.78 -17.57
N GLU A 144 -15.01 -1.37 -18.52
CA GLU A 144 -15.51 -2.26 -19.58
C GLU A 144 -14.27 -2.81 -20.32
N VAL A 145 -13.75 -3.95 -19.84
CA VAL A 145 -12.46 -4.46 -20.27
C VAL A 145 -12.68 -4.80 -21.72
N ASP A 146 -11.93 -4.15 -22.61
CA ASP A 146 -11.99 -4.49 -24.02
C ASP A 146 -11.91 -6.02 -24.13
N ARG A 147 -12.93 -6.63 -24.72
CA ARG A 147 -13.02 -8.08 -24.85
C ARG A 147 -11.77 -8.65 -25.51
N ILE A 148 -11.08 -7.83 -26.30
CA ILE A 148 -9.77 -8.15 -26.88
C ILE A 148 -8.69 -8.23 -25.80
N ALA A 149 -8.55 -7.23 -24.93
CA ALA A 149 -7.57 -7.23 -23.84
C ALA A 149 -7.76 -8.43 -22.89
N GLN A 150 -9.00 -8.74 -22.50
CA GLN A 150 -9.28 -9.92 -21.68
C GLN A 150 -8.89 -11.23 -22.38
N LYS A 151 -9.18 -11.36 -23.68
CA LYS A 151 -8.77 -12.53 -24.48
C LYS A 151 -7.25 -12.61 -24.63
N GLU A 152 -6.58 -11.47 -24.70
CA GLU A 152 -5.13 -11.38 -24.79
C GLU A 152 -4.45 -11.79 -23.48
N GLU A 153 -4.96 -11.36 -22.33
CA GLU A 153 -4.54 -11.85 -21.01
C GLU A 153 -4.73 -13.36 -20.87
N MET A 154 -5.90 -13.87 -21.28
CA MET A 154 -6.17 -15.32 -21.27
C MET A 154 -5.17 -16.07 -22.14
N ARG A 155 -4.83 -15.55 -23.34
CA ARG A 155 -3.83 -16.13 -24.24
C ARG A 155 -2.43 -16.09 -23.62
N ASN A 156 -2.03 -14.97 -23.04
CA ASN A 156 -0.72 -14.78 -22.41
C ASN A 156 -0.55 -15.69 -21.19
N ARG A 157 -1.62 -15.97 -20.44
CA ARG A 157 -1.60 -16.94 -19.33
C ARG A 157 -1.18 -18.35 -19.76
N PHE A 158 -1.58 -18.79 -20.95
CA PHE A 158 -1.21 -20.11 -21.47
C PHE A 158 0.18 -20.14 -22.10
N ARG A 159 0.60 -19.07 -22.79
CA ARG A 159 1.91 -18.99 -23.46
C ARG A 159 2.47 -17.58 -23.35
N ARG A 160 3.40 -17.38 -22.41
CA ARG A 160 4.15 -16.13 -22.26
C ARG A 160 5.38 -16.14 -23.18
N PRO A 161 5.73 -15.00 -23.82
CA PRO A 161 6.96 -14.91 -24.57
C PRO A 161 8.17 -15.04 -23.63
N VAL A 162 9.18 -15.80 -24.07
CA VAL A 162 10.37 -16.11 -23.26
C VAL A 162 11.13 -14.83 -22.86
N ASN A 163 11.17 -13.82 -23.72
CA ASN A 163 11.85 -12.55 -23.44
C ASN A 163 11.19 -11.76 -22.29
N GLU A 164 9.86 -11.76 -22.20
CA GLU A 164 9.13 -11.11 -21.09
C GLU A 164 9.41 -11.82 -19.77
N THR A 165 9.41 -13.16 -19.80
CA THR A 165 9.75 -13.98 -18.62
C THR A 165 11.17 -13.72 -18.13
N ILE A 166 12.12 -13.56 -19.06
CA ILE A 166 13.52 -13.24 -18.74
C ILE A 166 13.65 -11.83 -18.17
N ASN A 167 12.92 -10.86 -18.71
CA ASN A 167 12.96 -9.48 -18.22
C ASN A 167 12.38 -9.37 -16.80
N GLU A 168 11.34 -10.15 -16.47
CA GLU A 168 10.73 -10.15 -15.13
C GLU A 168 11.51 -10.97 -14.09
N LEU A 169 11.89 -12.21 -14.43
CA LEU A 169 12.50 -13.15 -13.48
C LEU A 169 14.03 -13.07 -13.46
N GLY A 170 14.63 -12.46 -14.49
CA GLY A 170 16.06 -12.53 -14.76
C GLY A 170 16.49 -13.85 -15.39
N GLU A 171 17.68 -13.86 -15.97
CA GLU A 171 18.30 -15.08 -16.48
C GLU A 171 18.92 -15.91 -15.34
N GLY A 172 18.71 -17.23 -15.36
CA GLY A 172 19.27 -18.15 -14.38
C GLY A 172 18.24 -19.11 -13.79
N ARG A 173 18.69 -20.03 -12.92
CA ARG A 173 17.85 -21.03 -12.23
C ARG A 173 16.93 -21.84 -13.16
N GLY A 174 17.41 -22.15 -14.37
CA GLY A 174 16.69 -22.97 -15.37
C GLY A 174 15.98 -22.19 -16.47
N ILE A 175 16.00 -20.85 -16.45
CA ILE A 175 15.43 -20.00 -17.51
C ILE A 175 16.57 -19.37 -18.30
N TYR A 176 16.63 -19.65 -19.61
CA TYR A 176 17.70 -19.20 -20.49
C TYR A 176 17.12 -18.62 -21.78
N GLY A 177 17.56 -17.39 -22.11
CA GLY A 177 17.26 -16.77 -23.39
C GLY A 177 18.19 -17.22 -24.51
N GLN A 178 17.83 -16.86 -25.74
CA GLN A 178 18.74 -16.98 -26.88
C GLN A 178 20.00 -16.12 -26.62
N GLY A 179 21.18 -16.67 -26.89
CA GLY A 179 22.46 -15.99 -26.64
C GLY A 179 22.94 -15.98 -25.17
N TYR A 180 22.33 -16.79 -24.28
CA TYR A 180 22.71 -16.83 -22.86
C TYR A 180 24.21 -17.16 -22.62
N GLU A 181 24.78 -18.06 -23.42
CA GLU A 181 26.19 -18.47 -23.27
C GLU A 181 27.16 -17.32 -23.50
N GLU A 182 26.86 -16.45 -24.47
CA GLU A 182 27.66 -15.26 -24.81
C GLU A 182 27.55 -14.20 -23.72
N ARG A 183 26.31 -13.89 -23.27
CA ARG A 183 26.07 -12.98 -22.14
C ARG A 183 26.71 -13.49 -20.85
N ARG A 184 26.66 -14.79 -20.60
CA ARG A 184 27.32 -15.42 -19.45
C ARG A 184 28.84 -15.30 -19.55
N ARG A 185 29.41 -15.52 -20.73
CA ARG A 185 30.86 -15.37 -20.97
C ARG A 185 31.30 -13.93 -20.72
N GLN A 186 30.56 -12.94 -21.22
CA GLN A 186 30.81 -11.52 -20.96
C GLN A 186 30.76 -11.21 -19.44
N ARG A 187 29.70 -11.63 -18.73
CA ARG A 187 29.59 -11.45 -17.27
C ARG A 187 30.74 -12.11 -16.49
N LEU A 188 31.19 -13.30 -16.91
CA LEU A 188 32.29 -14.01 -16.24
C LEU A 188 33.65 -13.37 -16.53
N LYS A 189 33.86 -12.88 -17.75
CA LYS A 189 35.05 -12.13 -18.13
C LYS A 189 35.14 -10.81 -17.37
N GLU A 190 34.04 -10.07 -17.25
CA GLU A 190 33.97 -8.81 -16.52
C GLU A 190 34.16 -8.99 -15.01
N ASN A 191 33.48 -9.97 -14.40
CA ASN A 191 33.53 -10.16 -12.95
C ASN A 191 34.78 -10.87 -12.45
N TYR A 192 35.36 -11.79 -13.25
CA TYR A 192 36.42 -12.69 -12.78
C TYR A 192 37.66 -12.72 -13.69
N GLY A 193 37.66 -12.04 -14.83
CA GLY A 193 38.78 -12.10 -15.79
C GLY A 193 38.99 -13.46 -16.44
N ILE A 194 38.01 -14.36 -16.35
CA ILE A 194 38.10 -15.73 -16.86
C ILE A 194 37.49 -15.78 -18.26
N ASP A 195 38.31 -16.11 -19.26
CA ASP A 195 37.83 -16.40 -20.61
C ASP A 195 37.33 -17.85 -20.70
N VAL A 196 36.01 -18.01 -20.74
CA VAL A 196 35.38 -19.33 -20.87
C VAL A 196 35.41 -19.75 -22.34
N PRO A 197 36.08 -20.87 -22.69
CA PRO A 197 36.14 -21.36 -24.07
C PRO A 197 34.78 -21.85 -24.55
N GLU A 198 34.58 -21.84 -25.87
CA GLU A 198 33.32 -22.32 -26.47
C GLU A 198 33.17 -23.84 -26.29
N PRO A 199 31.94 -24.35 -26.12
CA PRO A 199 31.73 -25.78 -26.03
C PRO A 199 32.16 -26.48 -27.32
N PHE A 200 32.91 -27.58 -27.21
CA PHE A 200 33.50 -28.32 -28.34
C PHE A 200 32.47 -28.78 -29.40
N TYR A 201 31.20 -28.92 -29.04
CA TYR A 201 30.15 -29.31 -29.99
C TYR A 201 29.68 -28.18 -30.91
N LYS A 202 29.95 -26.90 -30.60
CA LYS A 202 29.58 -25.76 -31.46
C LYS A 202 30.57 -25.52 -32.60
N SER A 203 31.82 -25.99 -32.48
CA SER A 203 32.85 -25.80 -33.51
C SER A 203 32.82 -26.85 -34.64
N THR A 204 31.88 -27.80 -34.60
CA THR A 204 31.81 -28.96 -35.53
C THR A 204 30.58 -28.92 -36.45
N SER A 205 29.88 -27.79 -36.53
CA SER A 205 28.77 -27.55 -37.48
C SER A 205 29.11 -26.45 -38.46
#